data_AF-Q9TSE8-F1
#
_entry.id   AF-Q9TSE8-F1
#
_cell.length_a   1.000
_cell.length_b   1.000
_cell.length_c   1.000
_cell.angle_alpha   90.00
_cell.angle_beta   90.00
_cell.angle_gamma   90.00
#
_symmetry.space_group_name_H-M   'P 1'
#
loop_
_entity.id
_entity.type
_entity.pdbx_description
1 polymer ?
#
loop_
_entity_poly.entity_id
_entity_poly.type
_entity_poly.pdbx_seq_one_letter_code
_entity_poly.pdbx_strand_id
1 'polypeptide(L)'
;TLIFSKHAVIALRQGRLCFMLRVGDLRKSMIISATIHMQVVRKTTSPEGEVVPLHQVDIPMENGVGGNSIFLVAPLIIHHVIDANSPLYDLAPSDLHHHQDLEIIVILEGVVETTGITTQARTSYLADEILWGQRFVPIVAEEDGRYSVDYSKFGNTVKVPTPLCT
;
A
#
# COMPACT_ATOMS: atom_id res chain seq x y z
N THR A 1 -1.58 15.03 9.84
CA THR A 1 -1.08 15.07 8.46
C THR A 1 -1.03 13.64 8.02
N LEU A 2 -1.53 13.35 6.83
CA LEU A 2 -1.54 11.99 6.30
C LEU A 2 -0.12 11.63 5.86
N ILE A 3 0.33 10.43 6.25
CA ILE A 3 1.66 9.92 5.92
C ILE A 3 1.58 8.49 5.40
N PHE A 4 2.51 8.14 4.52
CA PHE A 4 2.69 6.79 3.97
C PHE A 4 4.07 6.25 4.37
N SER A 5 4.20 4.93 4.45
CA SER A 5 5.49 4.27 4.66
C SER A 5 6.45 4.64 3.53
N LYS A 6 7.73 4.81 3.85
CA LYS A 6 8.75 5.07 2.82
C LYS A 6 8.92 3.90 1.83
N HIS A 7 8.77 2.67 2.32
CA HIS A 7 8.86 1.47 1.50
C HIS A 7 7.54 0.70 1.59
N ALA A 8 7.14 0.10 0.48
CA ALA A 8 6.13 -0.94 0.47
C ALA A 8 6.79 -2.30 0.66
N VAL A 9 6.01 -3.33 0.98
CA VAL A 9 6.53 -4.68 1.19
C VAL A 9 5.66 -5.74 0.52
N ILE A 10 6.29 -6.82 0.07
CA ILE A 10 5.60 -8.02 -0.42
C ILE A 10 5.98 -9.19 0.48
N ALA A 11 4.97 -9.86 1.04
CA ALA A 11 5.18 -11.09 1.81
C ALA A 11 3.91 -11.95 1.89
N LEU A 12 4.07 -13.20 2.34
CA LEU A 12 2.94 -14.07 2.62
C LEU A 12 2.14 -13.59 3.83
N ARG A 13 0.82 -13.51 3.66
CA ARG A 13 -0.15 -13.29 4.73
C ARG A 13 -1.27 -14.32 4.58
N GLN A 14 -1.43 -15.19 5.59
CA GLN A 14 -2.42 -16.27 5.57
C GLN A 14 -2.30 -17.18 4.32
N GLY A 15 -1.07 -17.47 3.90
CA GLY A 15 -0.79 -18.32 2.74
C GLY A 15 -0.94 -17.65 1.38
N ARG A 16 -1.36 -16.38 1.31
CA ARG A 16 -1.46 -15.60 0.06
C ARG A 16 -0.36 -14.55 -0.02
N LEU A 17 0.18 -14.31 -1.20
CA LEU A 17 1.15 -13.25 -1.43
C LEU A 17 0.42 -11.91 -1.42
N CYS A 18 0.92 -10.93 -0.66
CA CYS A 18 0.27 -9.64 -0.54
C CYS A 18 1.26 -8.49 -0.71
N PHE A 19 0.89 -7.51 -1.53
CA PHE A 19 1.49 -6.18 -1.55
C PHE A 19 0.92 -5.35 -0.39
N MET A 20 1.78 -4.65 0.34
CA MET A 20 1.40 -3.95 1.56
C MET A 20 2.10 -2.59 1.68
N LEU A 21 1.36 -1.59 2.15
CA LEU A 21 1.90 -0.31 2.59
C LEU A 21 1.27 0.11 3.91
N ARG A 22 1.93 1.01 4.65
CA ARG A 22 1.38 1.56 5.88
C ARG A 22 0.96 3.00 5.67
N VAL A 23 -0.24 3.34 6.16
CA VAL A 23 -0.76 4.70 6.18
C VAL A 23 -1.04 5.12 7.61
N GLY A 24 -0.86 6.40 7.92
CA GLY A 24 -1.12 6.97 9.24
C GLY A 24 -1.64 8.39 9.15
N ASP A 25 -2.31 8.83 10.23
CA ASP A 25 -2.67 10.23 10.40
C ASP A 25 -2.03 10.81 11.66
N LEU A 26 -1.20 11.84 11.45
CA LEU A 26 -0.58 12.62 12.53
C LEU A 26 -1.46 13.80 12.99
N ARG A 27 -2.67 13.98 12.44
CA ARG A 27 -3.63 14.99 12.92
C ARG A 27 -4.26 14.51 14.24
N LYS A 28 -4.76 15.47 15.01
CA LYS A 28 -5.67 15.21 16.13
C LYS A 28 -7.12 15.05 15.68
N SER A 29 -7.50 15.71 14.58
CA SER A 29 -8.82 15.62 13.94
C SER A 29 -8.94 14.34 13.12
N MET A 30 -10.17 13.86 12.95
CA MET A 30 -10.44 12.70 12.10
C MET A 30 -10.46 13.03 10.61
N ILE A 31 -10.21 12.01 9.79
CA ILE A 31 -10.53 12.01 8.36
C ILE A 31 -11.76 11.14 8.16
N ILE A 32 -12.86 11.79 7.77
CA ILE A 32 -14.16 11.18 7.54
C ILE A 32 -14.19 10.64 6.10
N SER A 33 -14.85 9.49 5.92
CA SER A 33 -15.03 8.86 4.60
C SER A 33 -13.71 8.65 3.86
N ALA A 34 -12.70 8.14 4.58
CA ALA A 34 -11.39 7.88 4.01
C ALA A 34 -11.43 6.71 3.01
N THR A 35 -10.94 6.93 1.79
CA THR A 35 -10.86 5.93 0.71
C THR A 35 -9.45 5.82 0.15
N ILE A 36 -9.01 4.61 -0.16
CA ILE A 36 -7.72 4.33 -0.78
C ILE A 36 -7.91 3.89 -2.24
N HIS A 37 -7.23 4.55 -3.16
CA HIS A 37 -7.11 4.10 -4.55
C HIS A 37 -5.66 3.75 -4.84
N MET A 38 -5.43 2.60 -5.47
CA MET A 38 -4.10 2.14 -5.86
C MET A 38 -4.10 1.81 -7.34
N GLN A 39 -3.06 2.22 -8.04
CA GLN A 39 -2.88 1.98 -9.47
C GLN A 39 -1.45 1.58 -9.73
N VAL A 40 -1.24 0.56 -10.56
CA VAL A 40 0.08 0.30 -11.15
C VAL A 40 0.17 1.07 -12.46
N VAL A 41 1.28 1.76 -12.65
CA VAL A 41 1.64 2.46 -13.87
C VAL A 41 2.84 1.76 -14.47
N ARG A 42 2.71 1.36 -15.74
CA ARG A 42 3.77 0.75 -16.54
C ARG A 42 3.52 0.97 -18.02
N LYS A 43 4.56 0.92 -18.85
CA LYS A 43 4.38 0.85 -20.29
C LYS A 43 3.73 -0.47 -20.67
N THR A 44 2.67 -0.40 -21.47
CA THR A 44 1.96 -1.58 -21.96
C THR A 44 1.84 -1.51 -23.47
N THR A 45 2.05 -2.64 -24.15
CA THR A 45 1.76 -2.79 -25.58
C THR A 45 0.53 -3.66 -25.73
N SER A 46 -0.51 -3.14 -26.39
CA SER A 46 -1.76 -3.86 -26.62
C SER A 46 -1.55 -5.00 -27.63
N PRO A 47 -2.44 -6.01 -27.66
CA PRO A 47 -2.41 -7.07 -28.67
C PRO A 47 -2.47 -6.56 -30.12
N GLU A 48 -3.09 -5.41 -30.34
CA GLU A 48 -3.22 -4.73 -31.64
C GLU A 48 -1.95 -3.93 -32.03
N GLY A 49 -0.96 -3.87 -31.13
CA GLY A 49 0.32 -3.18 -31.34
C GLY A 49 0.36 -1.73 -30.88
N GLU A 50 -0.68 -1.23 -30.19
CA GLU A 50 -0.66 0.11 -29.61
C GLU A 50 0.25 0.16 -28.39
N VAL A 51 1.13 1.16 -28.33
CA VAL A 51 2.03 1.36 -27.18
C VAL A 51 1.49 2.49 -26.31
N VAL A 52 1.08 2.16 -25.09
CA VAL A 52 0.63 3.10 -24.07
C VAL A 52 1.78 3.36 -23.08
N PRO A 53 2.40 4.55 -23.07
CA PRO A 53 3.58 4.81 -22.24
C PRO A 53 3.31 4.78 -20.73
N LEU A 54 2.13 5.22 -20.30
CA LEU A 54 1.71 5.30 -18.90
C LEU A 54 0.35 4.62 -18.74
N HIS A 55 0.33 3.31 -18.94
CA HIS A 55 -0.90 2.54 -18.77
C HIS A 55 -1.16 2.37 -17.27
N GLN A 56 -2.32 2.86 -16.81
CA GLN A 56 -2.73 2.83 -15.42
C GLN A 56 -3.75 1.72 -15.22
N VAL A 57 -3.46 0.78 -14.35
CA VAL A 57 -4.34 -0.34 -14.04
C VAL A 57 -4.64 -0.35 -12.54
N ASP A 58 -5.93 -0.38 -12.19
CA ASP A 58 -6.37 -0.38 -10.80
C ASP A 58 -5.92 -1.64 -10.06
N ILE A 59 -5.47 -1.45 -8.82
CA ILE A 59 -5.11 -2.51 -7.89
C ILE A 59 -6.18 -2.55 -6.79
N PRO A 60 -7.02 -3.61 -6.70
CA PRO A 60 -8.10 -3.67 -5.72
C PRO A 60 -7.55 -3.82 -4.30
N MET A 61 -8.05 -3.03 -3.36
CA MET A 61 -7.72 -3.22 -1.94
C MET A 61 -8.47 -4.43 -1.37
N GLU A 62 -7.80 -5.27 -0.59
CA GLU A 62 -8.47 -6.33 0.16
C GLU A 62 -9.08 -5.75 1.46
N ASN A 63 -10.41 -5.85 1.60
CA ASN A 63 -11.13 -5.46 2.80
C ASN A 63 -12.29 -6.44 3.07
N GLY A 64 -12.57 -6.74 4.35
CA GLY A 64 -13.55 -7.76 4.75
C GLY A 64 -15.00 -7.46 4.37
N VAL A 65 -15.32 -6.20 4.07
CA VAL A 65 -16.65 -5.74 3.62
C VAL A 65 -16.69 -5.52 2.10
N GLY A 66 -15.55 -5.66 1.42
CA GLY A 66 -15.36 -5.22 0.04
C GLY A 66 -15.23 -3.70 -0.08
N GLY A 67 -14.46 -3.25 -1.07
CA GLY A 67 -14.24 -1.85 -1.37
C GLY A 67 -13.03 -1.21 -0.66
N ASN A 68 -12.94 0.11 -0.85
CA ASN A 68 -11.70 0.87 -0.63
C ASN A 68 -11.73 1.76 0.62
N SER A 69 -12.80 1.67 1.41
CA SER A 69 -13.02 2.54 2.57
C SER A 69 -12.25 2.05 3.80
N ILE A 70 -11.63 2.97 4.52
CA ILE A 70 -10.88 2.70 5.74
C ILE A 70 -11.33 3.59 6.90
N PHE A 71 -11.10 3.11 8.12
CA PHE A 71 -11.28 3.89 9.34
C PHE A 71 -9.93 4.20 9.97
N LEU A 72 -9.36 5.36 9.65
CA LEU A 72 -7.98 5.72 9.99
C LEU A 72 -7.88 6.49 11.31
N VAL A 73 -7.83 5.75 12.44
CA VAL A 73 -7.55 6.31 13.79
C VAL A 73 -6.12 6.01 14.24
N ALA A 74 -5.71 4.75 14.10
CA ALA A 74 -4.34 4.31 14.29
C ALA A 74 -3.75 3.94 12.93
N PRO A 75 -2.41 3.90 12.78
CA PRO A 75 -1.80 3.47 11.53
C PRO A 75 -2.30 2.10 11.08
N LEU A 76 -2.66 2.01 9.80
CA LEU A 76 -3.19 0.79 9.19
C LEU A 76 -2.24 0.29 8.10
N ILE A 77 -2.17 -1.03 7.96
CA ILE A 77 -1.54 -1.67 6.81
C ILE A 77 -2.62 -1.89 5.77
N ILE A 78 -2.53 -1.15 4.67
CA ILE A 78 -3.30 -1.40 3.46
C ILE A 78 -2.63 -2.55 2.73
N HIS A 79 -3.43 -3.48 2.19
CA HIS A 79 -2.88 -4.60 1.45
C HIS A 79 -3.76 -4.99 0.27
N HIS A 80 -3.11 -5.53 -0.74
CA HIS A 80 -3.71 -6.14 -1.91
C HIS A 80 -3.23 -7.59 -1.99
N VAL A 81 -4.16 -8.52 -2.23
CA VAL A 81 -3.85 -9.93 -2.46
C VAL A 81 -3.42 -10.09 -3.91
N ILE A 82 -2.20 -10.59 -4.12
CA ILE A 82 -1.68 -10.89 -5.45
C ILE A 82 -2.18 -12.29 -5.83
N ASP A 83 -3.33 -12.33 -6.49
CA ASP A 83 -3.91 -13.53 -7.10
C ASP A 83 -3.82 -13.46 -8.63
N ALA A 84 -4.33 -14.48 -9.33
CA ALA A 84 -4.27 -14.58 -10.78
C ALA A 84 -4.95 -13.42 -11.55
N ASN A 85 -5.79 -12.62 -10.90
CA ASN A 85 -6.44 -11.45 -11.49
C ASN A 85 -5.71 -10.14 -11.13
N SER A 86 -4.69 -10.20 -10.28
CA SER A 86 -3.88 -9.05 -9.90
C SER A 86 -3.02 -8.57 -11.08
N PRO A 87 -2.90 -7.25 -11.31
CA PRO A 87 -1.94 -6.74 -12.29
C PRO A 87 -0.48 -6.92 -11.86
N LEU A 88 -0.24 -7.35 -10.61
CA LEU A 88 1.06 -7.69 -10.03
C LEU A 88 1.32 -9.21 -10.02
N TYR A 89 0.47 -10.03 -10.65
CA TYR A 89 0.58 -11.49 -10.58
C TYR A 89 1.90 -12.02 -11.13
N ASP A 90 2.40 -11.47 -12.24
CA ASP A 90 3.64 -11.92 -12.87
C ASP A 90 4.91 -11.27 -12.27
N LEU A 91 4.79 -10.56 -11.14
CA LEU A 91 5.87 -9.79 -10.55
C LEU A 91 6.82 -10.69 -9.75
N ALA A 92 8.03 -10.92 -10.26
CA ALA A 92 9.04 -11.69 -9.56
C ALA A 92 9.89 -10.83 -8.61
N PRO A 93 10.51 -11.41 -7.56
CA PRO A 93 11.47 -10.70 -6.72
C PRO A 93 12.67 -10.14 -7.50
N SER A 94 13.04 -10.78 -8.60
CA SER A 94 14.11 -10.31 -9.48
C SER A 94 13.78 -9.01 -10.20
N ASP A 95 12.49 -8.73 -10.42
CA ASP A 95 12.02 -7.57 -11.19
C ASP A 95 11.99 -6.30 -10.32
N LEU A 96 12.16 -6.43 -9.01
CA LEU A 96 12.18 -5.32 -8.05
C LEU A 96 13.55 -4.62 -8.01
N HIS A 97 14.00 -4.16 -9.16
CA HIS A 97 15.24 -3.42 -9.33
C HIS A 97 14.97 -2.07 -10.02
N HIS A 98 15.88 -1.11 -9.79
CA HIS A 98 15.71 0.30 -10.18
C HIS A 98 15.37 0.55 -11.67
N HIS A 99 15.77 -0.36 -12.58
CA HIS A 99 15.52 -0.22 -14.01
C HIS A 99 14.19 -0.80 -14.50
N GLN A 100 13.39 -1.40 -13.61
CA GLN A 100 12.11 -1.97 -13.99
C GLN A 100 11.07 -0.85 -14.17
N ASP A 101 10.31 -0.93 -15.26
CA ASP A 101 9.21 -0.01 -15.55
C ASP A 101 7.96 -0.41 -14.76
N LEU A 102 7.96 -0.05 -13.47
CA LEU A 102 6.85 -0.27 -12.54
C LEU A 102 6.83 0.83 -11.49
N GLU A 103 5.69 1.50 -11.39
CA GLU A 103 5.39 2.45 -10.32
C GLU A 103 3.99 2.17 -9.76
N ILE A 104 3.85 2.06 -8.45
CA ILE A 104 2.55 1.91 -7.79
C ILE A 104 2.17 3.23 -7.15
N ILE A 105 1.13 3.88 -7.68
CA ILE A 105 0.56 5.12 -7.14
C ILE A 105 -0.49 4.76 -6.10
N VAL A 106 -0.47 5.46 -4.97
CA VAL A 106 -1.44 5.34 -3.89
C VAL A 106 -2.04 6.70 -3.58
N ILE A 107 -3.36 6.77 -3.57
CA ILE A 107 -4.13 7.98 -3.31
C ILE A 107 -5.03 7.71 -2.11
N LEU A 108 -4.90 8.51 -1.07
CA LEU A 108 -5.83 8.57 0.05
C LEU A 108 -6.67 9.83 -0.08
N GLU A 109 -7.98 9.68 -0.18
CA GLU A 109 -8.94 10.78 -0.18
C GLU A 109 -9.83 10.71 1.06
N GLY A 110 -10.27 11.87 1.55
CA GLY A 110 -11.25 11.94 2.63
C GLY A 110 -11.55 13.38 3.04
N VAL A 111 -12.45 13.57 3.99
CA VAL A 111 -12.89 14.89 4.45
C VAL A 111 -12.32 15.18 5.83
N VAL A 112 -11.67 16.33 6.01
CA VAL A 112 -11.17 16.73 7.33
C VAL A 112 -12.34 17.13 8.23
N GLU A 113 -12.50 16.43 9.36
CA GLU A 113 -13.63 16.59 10.29
C GLU A 113 -13.87 18.05 10.70
N THR A 114 -12.81 18.79 11.02
CA THR A 114 -12.93 20.15 11.57
C THR A 114 -13.29 21.21 10.54
N THR A 115 -12.99 21.00 9.26
CA THR A 115 -13.19 22.00 8.20
C THR A 115 -14.24 21.60 7.17
N GLY A 116 -14.59 20.32 7.09
CA GLY A 116 -15.46 19.79 6.03
C GLY A 116 -14.81 19.81 4.64
N ILE A 117 -13.52 20.11 4.53
CA ILE A 117 -12.81 20.20 3.24
C ILE A 117 -12.30 18.81 2.85
N THR A 118 -12.58 18.40 1.62
CA THR A 118 -11.99 17.21 1.00
C THR A 118 -10.49 17.41 0.79
N THR A 119 -9.70 16.45 1.26
CA THR A 119 -8.25 16.44 1.15
C THR A 119 -7.80 15.15 0.47
N GLN A 120 -6.72 15.25 -0.29
CA GLN A 120 -6.11 14.12 -0.95
C GLN A 120 -4.61 14.09 -0.66
N ALA A 121 -4.12 12.95 -0.22
CA ALA A 121 -2.70 12.66 -0.03
C ALA A 121 -2.29 11.58 -1.02
N ARG A 122 -1.12 11.74 -1.63
CA ARG A 122 -0.61 10.82 -2.66
C ARG A 122 0.82 10.42 -2.35
N THR A 123 1.17 9.19 -2.70
CA THR A 123 2.55 8.70 -2.76
C THR A 123 2.67 7.75 -3.94
N SER A 124 3.89 7.44 -4.35
CA SER A 124 4.16 6.31 -5.22
C SER A 124 5.30 5.45 -4.67
N TYR A 125 5.41 4.23 -5.19
CA TYR A 125 6.49 3.30 -4.92
C TYR A 125 7.07 2.82 -6.24
N LEU A 126 8.34 3.11 -6.48
CA LEU A 126 9.12 2.51 -7.56
C LEU A 126 9.44 1.04 -7.24
N ALA A 127 9.83 0.27 -8.26
CA ALA A 127 10.17 -1.15 -8.09
C ALA A 127 11.21 -1.42 -7.00
N ASP A 128 12.23 -0.57 -6.85
CA ASP A 128 13.28 -0.68 -5.83
C ASP A 128 12.87 -0.19 -4.43
N GLU A 129 11.71 0.47 -4.31
CA GLU A 129 11.12 0.89 -3.04
C GLU A 129 10.16 -0.18 -2.46
N ILE A 130 9.95 -1.28 -3.19
CA ILE A 130 9.14 -2.42 -2.77
C ILE A 130 10.06 -3.52 -2.25
N LEU A 131 9.92 -3.87 -0.97
CA LEU A 131 10.79 -4.85 -0.32
C LEU A 131 10.14 -6.23 -0.32
N TRP A 132 10.67 -7.15 -1.12
CA TRP A 132 10.26 -8.55 -1.11
C TRP A 132 10.69 -9.27 0.18
N GLY A 133 9.83 -10.17 0.67
CA GLY A 133 10.13 -10.99 1.83
C GLY A 133 10.19 -10.18 3.13
N GLN A 134 9.47 -9.06 3.20
CA GLN A 134 9.45 -8.21 4.39
C GLN A 134 8.04 -7.95 4.91
N ARG A 135 7.97 -7.74 6.22
CA ARG A 135 6.74 -7.43 6.96
C ARG A 135 6.99 -6.20 7.80
N PHE A 136 6.01 -5.31 7.92
CA PHE A 136 6.10 -4.19 8.86
C PHE A 136 6.15 -4.67 10.32
N VAL A 137 7.01 -4.03 11.12
CA VAL A 137 7.06 -4.23 12.57
C VAL A 137 5.78 -3.70 13.21
N PRO A 138 5.17 -4.38 14.20
CA PRO A 138 4.05 -3.85 14.96
C PRO A 138 4.42 -2.54 15.66
N ILE A 139 3.54 -1.55 15.60
CA ILE A 139 3.78 -0.21 16.20
C ILE A 139 2.72 0.22 17.20
N VAL A 140 1.65 -0.57 17.33
CA VAL A 140 0.60 -0.34 18.33
C VAL A 140 0.87 -1.29 19.49
N ALA A 141 0.98 -0.73 20.68
CA ALA A 141 1.12 -1.46 21.93
C ALA A 141 -0.01 -1.05 22.88
N GLU A 142 -0.40 -1.96 23.76
CA GLU A 142 -1.30 -1.67 24.86
C GLU A 142 -0.48 -1.52 26.14
N GLU A 143 -0.60 -0.36 26.78
CA GLU A 143 0.04 -0.05 28.05
C GLU A 143 -1.00 0.61 28.97
N ASP A 144 -1.20 0.03 30.16
CA ASP A 144 -2.15 0.54 31.18
C ASP A 144 -3.58 0.78 30.66
N GLY A 145 -4.09 -0.13 29.83
CA GLY A 145 -5.44 -0.03 29.24
C GLY A 145 -5.59 1.06 28.19
N ARG A 146 -4.49 1.62 27.69
CA ARG A 146 -4.46 2.58 26.59
C ARG A 146 -3.63 2.04 25.44
N TYR A 147 -4.07 2.31 24.22
CA TYR A 147 -3.28 2.04 23.03
C TYR A 147 -2.30 3.20 22.78
N SER A 148 -1.02 2.88 22.72
CA SER A 148 0.05 3.80 22.32
C SER A 148 0.57 3.41 20.94
N VAL A 149 1.01 4.41 20.17
CA VAL A 149 1.54 4.22 18.80
C VAL A 149 2.96 4.76 18.73
N ASP A 150 3.92 3.89 18.46
CA ASP A 150 5.32 4.25 18.29
C ASP A 150 5.64 4.57 16.82
N TYR A 151 5.47 5.83 16.43
CA TYR A 151 5.76 6.31 15.08
C TYR A 151 7.24 6.25 14.70
N SER A 152 8.17 6.06 15.65
CA SER A 152 9.60 5.86 15.30
C SER A 152 9.83 4.57 14.51
N LYS A 153 8.92 3.59 14.66
CA LYS A 153 8.94 2.30 13.97
C LYS A 153 8.00 2.26 12.76
N PHE A 154 7.45 3.41 12.35
CA PHE A 154 6.39 3.46 11.32
C PHE A 154 6.80 2.78 10.01
N GLY A 155 8.03 3.04 9.54
CA GLY A 155 8.57 2.40 8.33
C GLY A 155 9.43 1.16 8.59
N ASN A 156 9.56 0.70 9.85
CA ASN A 156 10.45 -0.41 10.16
C ASN A 156 9.86 -1.73 9.69
N THR A 157 10.71 -2.54 9.07
CA THR A 157 10.35 -3.83 8.50
C THR A 157 11.30 -4.91 8.99
N VAL A 158 10.84 -6.16 8.95
CA VAL A 158 11.62 -7.35 9.28
C VAL A 158 11.51 -8.36 8.15
N LYS A 159 12.61 -9.05 7.88
CA LYS A 159 12.62 -10.16 6.92
C LYS A 159 11.76 -11.31 7.44
N VAL A 160 11.03 -11.92 6.53
CA VAL A 160 10.19 -13.10 6.77
C VAL A 160 10.40 -14.13 5.67
N PRO A 161 10.27 -15.43 5.95
CA PRO A 161 10.27 -16.45 4.91
C PRO A 161 9.11 -16.20 3.94
N THR A 162 9.46 -15.85 2.70
CA THR A 162 8.52 -15.64 1.60
C THR A 162 9.10 -16.38 0.39
N PRO A 163 8.30 -17.17 -0.34
CA PRO A 163 8.74 -17.85 -1.54
C PRO A 163 9.28 -16.84 -2.55
N LEU A 164 10.32 -17.26 -3.27
CA LEU A 164 10.83 -16.56 -4.46
C LEU A 164 10.08 -17.15 -5.65
N CYS A 165 8.81 -16.79 -5.78
CA CYS A 165 7.93 -17.22 -6.87
C CYS A 165 7.64 -16.04 -7.80
N THR A 166 7.25 -16.38 -9.03
CA THR A 166 6.52 -15.53 -9.97
C THR A 166 5.05 -15.63 -9.61
#